data_AF-A0A0L7MEQ0-F1
#
_entry.id   AF-A0A0L7MEQ0-F1
#
_cell.length_a   1.000
_cell.length_b   1.000
_cell.length_c   1.000
_cell.angle_alpha   90.00
_cell.angle_beta   90.00
_cell.angle_gamma   90.00
#
_symmetry.space_group_name_H-M   'P 1'
#
loop_
_entity.id
_entity.type
_entity.pdbx_description
1 polymer ?
#
loop_
_entity_poly.entity_id
_entity_poly.type
_entity_poly.pdbx_seq_one_letter_code
_entity_poly.pdbx_strand_id
1 'polypeptide(L)'
;MMRKTLISTVCAVVSVLSGCGSKTPTCADAETVSLVKQIYQQQFDKQHNAMSEERQQRVQFTVKDTTVALENITTDGSNANTGKAVCSALLTTVFPEDAVKAEPQMEQYMRAIYEKKGAVLDGTKLRGQVTYTVQRTEDSGALQVALNGFMPFMGYFHDIAMDRYDRMLRAQVAAKKVADAQAPVAPSASHAEMEAESEVVPSAPAPATTPTPAAHQQIQAALPAPSQTATVPTLCSAEETPVFACSTGKKRASLCMTSGSNQLAYRLAPLDGAPEMVYPANAAVTNAAFKQGIHTGANGQSLPFVSFDKGNYRYAVYGTNATMQGVLVEKNGKRIANLNCQADRLSELDTAKLQRMGLSQDLRPLMLP
;
A
#
# COMPACT_ATOMS: atom_id res chain seq x y z
N MET A 1 3.93 -6.83 -40.06
CA MET A 1 4.62 -5.64 -39.53
C MET A 1 4.88 -5.84 -38.03
N MET A 2 6.11 -6.18 -37.67
CA MET A 2 6.52 -6.43 -36.29
C MET A 2 6.52 -5.11 -35.51
N ARG A 3 5.62 -4.96 -34.52
CA ARG A 3 5.69 -3.88 -33.53
C ARG A 3 6.73 -4.29 -32.48
N LYS A 4 7.91 -3.65 -32.53
CA LYS A 4 8.89 -3.66 -31.45
C LYS A 4 8.24 -3.06 -30.20
N THR A 5 7.94 -3.91 -29.22
CA THR A 5 7.60 -3.47 -27.87
C THR A 5 8.87 -2.90 -27.25
N LEU A 6 8.99 -1.58 -27.22
CA LEU A 6 10.03 -0.88 -26.46
C LEU A 6 9.76 -1.15 -24.98
N ILE A 7 10.51 -2.09 -24.40
CA ILE A 7 10.67 -2.20 -22.96
C ILE A 7 11.26 -0.87 -22.53
N SER A 8 10.45 -0.03 -21.88
CA SER A 8 10.89 1.24 -21.30
C SER A 8 11.91 0.91 -20.21
N THR A 9 13.17 0.87 -20.61
CA THR A 9 14.31 0.58 -19.75
C THR A 9 14.66 1.91 -19.10
N VAL A 10 14.29 2.08 -17.83
CA VAL A 10 14.69 3.25 -17.06
C VAL A 10 16.21 3.17 -16.87
N CYS A 11 16.93 3.97 -17.64
CA CYS A 11 18.39 4.11 -17.57
C CYS A 11 18.69 5.36 -16.75
N ALA A 12 19.42 5.21 -15.64
CA ALA A 12 19.85 6.34 -14.81
C ALA A 12 21.34 6.60 -15.05
N VAL A 13 21.70 7.85 -15.32
CA VAL A 13 23.06 8.28 -15.67
C VAL A 13 23.53 9.37 -14.72
N VAL A 14 24.73 9.23 -14.15
CA VAL A 14 25.38 10.28 -13.36
C VAL A 14 26.83 10.43 -13.82
N SER A 15 27.37 11.64 -13.70
CA SER A 15 28.75 11.97 -14.05
C SER A 15 29.44 12.68 -12.88
N VAL A 16 30.68 12.30 -12.59
CA VAL A 16 31.50 12.93 -11.54
C VAL A 16 32.78 13.49 -12.16
N LEU A 17 33.10 14.75 -11.82
CA LEU A 17 34.36 15.39 -12.17
C LEU A 17 35.45 14.86 -11.23
N SER A 18 36.09 13.75 -11.58
CA SER A 18 37.37 13.35 -10.98
C SER A 18 38.52 13.94 -11.78
N GLY A 19 39.54 14.45 -11.06
CA GLY A 19 40.73 15.04 -11.66
C GLY A 19 41.39 14.13 -12.68
N CYS A 20 42.04 14.74 -13.68
CA CYS A 20 42.61 14.14 -14.88
C CYS A 20 43.34 12.79 -14.65
N GLY A 21 42.58 11.70 -14.62
CA GLY A 21 43.09 10.34 -14.60
C GLY A 21 43.10 9.78 -16.01
N SER A 22 44.28 9.61 -16.60
CA SER A 22 44.49 9.07 -17.95
C SER A 22 44.18 7.56 -18.09
N LYS A 23 43.55 6.94 -17.08
CA LYS A 23 43.29 5.50 -17.05
C LYS A 23 41.84 5.21 -17.44
N THR A 24 41.69 4.26 -18.36
CA THR A 24 40.39 3.67 -18.73
C THR A 24 39.70 3.16 -17.46
N PRO A 25 38.47 3.59 -17.16
CA PRO A 25 37.76 3.16 -15.95
C PRO A 25 37.48 1.65 -16.04
N THR A 26 37.46 0.98 -14.88
CA THR A 26 37.30 -0.48 -14.82
C THR A 26 36.04 -0.83 -14.06
N CYS A 27 35.35 -1.91 -14.42
CA CYS A 27 34.06 -2.24 -13.83
C CYS A 27 34.09 -2.29 -12.28
N ALA A 28 35.21 -2.73 -11.70
CA ALA A 28 35.37 -2.92 -10.25
C ALA A 28 36.15 -1.79 -9.55
N ASP A 29 36.45 -0.68 -10.23
CA ASP A 29 37.15 0.43 -9.56
C ASP A 29 36.25 1.09 -8.50
N ALA A 30 36.86 1.53 -7.40
CA ALA A 30 36.13 2.04 -6.24
C ALA A 30 35.26 3.27 -6.58
N GLU A 31 35.70 4.12 -7.51
CA GLU A 31 34.97 5.30 -7.95
C GLU A 31 33.72 4.89 -8.74
N THR A 32 33.85 3.94 -9.66
CA THR A 32 32.75 3.33 -10.43
C THR A 32 31.75 2.63 -9.51
N VAL A 33 32.23 1.79 -8.59
CA VAL A 33 31.36 1.09 -7.62
C VAL A 33 30.60 2.10 -6.75
N SER A 34 31.28 3.15 -6.27
CA SER A 34 30.65 4.23 -5.51
C SER A 34 29.58 4.95 -6.33
N LEU A 35 29.86 5.24 -7.60
CA LEU A 35 28.92 5.92 -8.48
C LEU A 35 27.70 5.06 -8.81
N VAL A 36 27.88 3.75 -9.04
CA VAL A 36 26.77 2.80 -9.19
C VAL A 36 25.86 2.81 -7.97
N LYS A 37 26.44 2.73 -6.76
CA LYS A 37 25.68 2.80 -5.50
C LYS A 37 24.94 4.13 -5.36
N GLN A 38 25.59 5.24 -5.69
CA GLN A 38 24.98 6.57 -5.66
C GLN A 38 23.81 6.69 -6.64
N ILE A 39 23.96 6.19 -7.87
CA ILE A 39 22.87 6.16 -8.86
C ILE A 39 21.68 5.37 -8.32
N TYR A 40 21.93 4.17 -7.78
CA TYR A 40 20.87 3.37 -7.16
C TYR A 40 20.19 4.14 -6.02
N GLN A 41 20.96 4.71 -5.10
CA GLN A 41 20.42 5.45 -3.96
C GLN A 41 19.60 6.66 -4.40
N GLN A 42 20.07 7.44 -5.37
CA GLN A 42 19.32 8.57 -5.92
C GLN A 42 18.00 8.13 -6.55
N GLN A 43 17.97 7.00 -7.25
CA GLN A 43 16.72 6.46 -7.78
C GLN A 43 15.80 5.97 -6.67
N PHE A 44 16.36 5.34 -5.64
CA PHE A 44 15.61 4.92 -4.46
C PHE A 44 14.95 6.12 -3.77
N ASP A 45 15.73 7.16 -3.46
CA ASP A 45 15.27 8.39 -2.82
C ASP A 45 14.23 9.11 -3.68
N LYS A 46 14.44 9.16 -5.01
CA LYS A 46 13.46 9.72 -5.94
C LYS A 46 12.13 8.98 -5.89
N GLN A 47 12.15 7.64 -5.88
CA GLN A 47 10.92 6.86 -5.77
C GLN A 47 10.27 7.05 -4.39
N HIS A 48 11.06 7.04 -3.32
CA HIS A 48 10.62 7.23 -1.94
C HIS A 48 9.96 8.60 -1.72
N ASN A 49 10.60 9.68 -2.16
CA ASN A 49 10.07 11.04 -2.05
C ASN A 49 8.80 11.28 -2.88
N ALA A 50 8.56 10.47 -3.91
CA ALA A 50 7.33 10.52 -4.71
C ALA A 50 6.15 9.77 -4.04
N MET A 51 6.38 9.06 -2.93
CA MET A 51 5.33 8.34 -2.20
C MET A 51 4.65 9.23 -1.15
N SER A 52 3.48 8.80 -0.67
CA SER A 52 2.84 9.44 0.49
C SER A 52 3.70 9.30 1.74
N GLU A 53 3.60 10.24 2.69
CA GLU A 53 4.34 10.22 3.96
C GLU A 53 4.17 8.90 4.71
N GLU A 54 2.95 8.36 4.73
CA GLU A 54 2.68 7.05 5.34
C GLU A 54 3.53 5.95 4.70
N ARG A 55 3.57 5.89 3.36
CA ARG A 55 4.34 4.88 2.64
C ARG A 55 5.85 5.10 2.82
N GLN A 56 6.28 6.35 2.89
CA GLN A 56 7.66 6.69 3.21
C GLN A 56 8.07 6.15 4.58
N GLN A 57 7.24 6.31 5.62
CA GLN A 57 7.50 5.78 6.97
C GLN A 57 7.60 4.26 6.97
N ARG A 58 6.70 3.56 6.27
CA ARG A 58 6.71 2.10 6.14
C ARG A 58 8.00 1.57 5.54
N VAL A 59 8.45 2.20 4.45
CA VAL A 59 9.70 1.83 3.78
C VAL A 59 10.90 2.17 4.68
N GLN A 60 10.90 3.37 5.29
CA GLN A 60 11.98 3.83 6.16
C GLN A 60 12.21 2.93 7.38
N PHE A 61 11.13 2.31 7.90
CA PHE A 61 11.19 1.34 8.99
C PHE A 61 12.12 0.17 8.66
N THR A 62 12.19 -0.25 7.39
CA THR A 62 13.08 -1.33 6.96
C THR A 62 14.41 -0.81 6.45
N VAL A 63 14.43 0.31 5.73
CA VAL A 63 15.67 0.91 5.17
C VAL A 63 16.73 1.12 6.23
N LYS A 64 16.36 1.65 7.40
CA LYS A 64 17.30 1.95 8.50
C LYS A 64 18.09 0.73 9.01
N ASP A 65 17.57 -0.47 8.80
CA ASP A 65 18.16 -1.73 9.26
C ASP A 65 18.88 -2.49 8.12
N THR A 66 19.07 -1.84 6.96
CA THR A 66 19.60 -2.49 5.75
C THR A 66 20.71 -1.66 5.10
N THR A 67 21.56 -2.32 4.32
CA THR A 67 22.60 -1.66 3.52
C THR A 67 22.73 -2.37 2.18
N VAL A 68 22.83 -1.59 1.11
CA VAL A 68 22.97 -2.13 -0.25
C VAL A 68 24.45 -2.20 -0.63
N ALA A 69 24.89 -3.40 -1.01
CA ALA A 69 26.21 -3.68 -1.55
C ALA A 69 26.12 -3.97 -3.06
N LEU A 70 27.26 -3.83 -3.73
CA LEU A 70 27.46 -4.26 -5.11
C LEU A 70 28.51 -5.39 -5.08
N GLU A 71 28.15 -6.56 -5.57
CA GLU A 71 28.92 -7.80 -5.48
C GLU A 71 29.07 -8.46 -6.85
N ASN A 72 29.98 -9.42 -6.97
CA ASN A 72 30.18 -10.26 -8.17
C ASN A 72 30.30 -9.46 -9.47
N ILE A 73 31.12 -8.42 -9.45
CA ILE A 73 31.32 -7.52 -10.59
C ILE A 73 32.11 -8.24 -11.69
N THR A 74 31.56 -8.27 -12.89
CA THR A 74 32.20 -8.81 -14.11
C THR A 74 32.22 -7.77 -15.21
N THR A 75 33.22 -7.87 -16.09
CA THR A 75 33.30 -7.09 -17.33
C THR A 75 32.81 -7.98 -18.47
N ASP A 76 31.66 -7.64 -19.05
CA ASP A 76 31.05 -8.43 -20.12
C ASP A 76 31.55 -8.02 -21.51
N GLY A 77 32.02 -6.76 -21.64
CA GLY A 77 32.57 -6.24 -22.88
C GLY A 77 33.27 -4.92 -22.69
N SER A 78 34.24 -4.63 -23.57
CA SER A 78 34.92 -3.34 -23.61
C SER A 78 35.10 -2.87 -25.04
N ASN A 79 34.96 -1.57 -25.26
CA ASN A 79 35.21 -0.92 -26.53
C ASN A 79 36.41 0.02 -26.36
N ALA A 80 37.55 -0.39 -26.92
CA ALA A 80 38.79 0.38 -26.86
C ALA A 80 38.69 1.74 -27.57
N ASN A 81 37.85 1.86 -28.61
CA ASN A 81 37.72 3.09 -29.39
C ASN A 81 36.97 4.18 -28.61
N THR A 82 36.03 3.79 -27.74
CA THR A 82 35.20 4.74 -26.97
C THR A 82 35.57 4.76 -25.48
N GLY A 83 36.54 3.95 -25.05
CA GLY A 83 36.86 3.75 -23.63
C GLY A 83 35.68 3.24 -22.78
N LYS A 84 34.67 2.64 -23.40
CA LYS A 84 33.43 2.21 -22.74
C LYS A 84 33.52 0.74 -22.35
N ALA A 85 33.22 0.43 -21.08
CA ALA A 85 33.04 -0.95 -20.62
C ALA A 85 31.57 -1.21 -20.24
N VAL A 86 31.13 -2.44 -20.49
CA VAL A 86 29.83 -2.98 -20.07
C VAL A 86 30.10 -4.00 -18.98
N CYS A 87 29.41 -3.83 -17.85
CA CYS A 87 29.65 -4.56 -16.62
C CYS A 87 28.36 -5.19 -16.13
N SER A 88 28.45 -6.38 -15.54
CA SER A 88 27.37 -7.00 -14.78
C SER A 88 27.77 -7.12 -13.32
N ALA A 89 26.78 -7.04 -12.42
CA ALA A 89 26.98 -7.20 -10.99
C ALA A 89 25.69 -7.64 -10.31
N LEU A 90 25.77 -7.90 -9.00
CA LEU A 90 24.63 -8.12 -8.13
C LEU A 90 24.50 -6.96 -7.14
N LEU A 91 23.33 -6.34 -7.09
CA LEU A 91 22.91 -5.58 -5.92
C LEU A 91 22.50 -6.57 -4.83
N THR A 92 23.10 -6.45 -3.65
CA THR A 92 22.81 -7.33 -2.51
C THR A 92 22.41 -6.49 -1.31
N THR A 93 21.39 -6.92 -0.57
CA THR A 93 21.06 -6.39 0.75
C THR A 93 20.73 -7.52 1.70
N VAL A 94 21.04 -7.34 2.97
CA VAL A 94 20.70 -8.27 4.05
C VAL A 94 19.58 -7.64 4.86
N PHE A 95 18.45 -8.33 4.92
CA PHE A 95 17.33 -7.94 5.76
C PHE A 95 17.48 -8.50 7.18
N PRO A 96 16.90 -7.84 8.19
CA PRO A 96 16.74 -8.45 9.49
C PRO A 96 15.74 -9.62 9.40
N GLU A 97 15.89 -10.63 10.26
CA GLU A 97 15.09 -11.86 10.15
C GLU A 97 13.59 -11.63 10.20
N ASP A 98 13.13 -10.66 11.00
CA ASP A 98 11.71 -10.34 11.13
C ASP A 98 11.11 -9.70 9.86
N ALA A 99 11.95 -9.11 9.00
CA ALA A 99 11.52 -8.57 7.71
C ALA A 99 11.15 -9.65 6.70
N VAL A 100 11.85 -10.79 6.72
CA VAL A 100 11.67 -11.87 5.74
C VAL A 100 10.78 -13.00 6.23
N LYS A 101 10.28 -12.95 7.48
CA LYS A 101 9.26 -13.85 8.03
C LYS A 101 7.86 -13.55 7.46
N ALA A 102 7.74 -13.52 6.14
CA ALA A 102 6.48 -13.39 5.44
C ALA A 102 5.63 -14.66 5.60
N GLU A 103 4.32 -14.51 5.48
CA GLU A 103 3.41 -15.65 5.36
C GLU A 103 3.78 -16.43 4.08
N PRO A 104 3.79 -17.78 4.08
CA PRO A 104 4.29 -18.57 2.94
C PRO A 104 3.63 -18.22 1.59
N GLN A 105 2.36 -17.82 1.60
CA GLN A 105 1.64 -17.39 0.41
C GLN A 105 2.19 -16.08 -0.16
N MET A 106 2.51 -15.11 0.71
CA MET A 106 3.10 -13.83 0.31
C MET A 106 4.53 -14.03 -0.21
N GLU A 107 5.31 -14.89 0.44
CA GLU A 107 6.64 -15.26 -0.04
C GLU A 107 6.59 -15.86 -1.46
N GLN A 108 5.72 -16.85 -1.69
CA GLN A 108 5.53 -17.46 -3.01
C GLN A 108 5.06 -16.43 -4.06
N TYR A 109 4.16 -15.53 -3.68
CA TYR A 109 3.69 -14.45 -4.54
C TYR A 109 4.83 -13.52 -4.97
N MET A 110 5.62 -13.01 -4.02
CA MET A 110 6.75 -12.13 -4.32
C MET A 110 7.81 -12.85 -5.16
N ARG A 111 8.16 -14.10 -4.81
CA ARG A 111 9.09 -14.92 -5.59
C ARG A 111 8.64 -15.09 -7.05
N ALA A 112 7.36 -15.39 -7.27
CA ALA A 112 6.79 -15.55 -8.61
C ALA A 112 6.89 -14.28 -9.48
N ILE A 113 6.87 -13.08 -8.86
CA ILE A 113 6.96 -11.79 -9.54
C ILE A 113 8.40 -11.39 -9.83
N TYR A 114 9.29 -11.55 -8.84
CA TYR A 114 10.61 -10.94 -8.85
C TYR A 114 11.72 -11.87 -9.32
N GLU A 115 11.65 -13.18 -9.04
CA GLU A 115 12.72 -14.12 -9.43
C GLU A 115 12.84 -14.19 -10.95
N LYS A 116 11.70 -14.24 -11.66
CA LYS A 116 11.65 -14.20 -13.13
C LYS A 116 12.21 -12.91 -13.73
N LYS A 117 12.32 -11.85 -12.93
CA LYS A 117 12.85 -10.54 -13.32
C LYS A 117 14.28 -10.32 -12.82
N GLY A 118 14.93 -11.35 -12.27
CA GLY A 118 16.33 -11.30 -11.84
C GLY A 118 16.55 -10.79 -10.42
N ALA A 119 15.52 -10.75 -9.57
CA ALA A 119 15.65 -10.45 -8.14
C ALA A 119 15.22 -11.65 -7.28
N VAL A 120 16.13 -12.17 -6.45
CA VAL A 120 15.96 -13.40 -5.68
C VAL A 120 16.20 -13.12 -4.20
N LEU A 121 15.26 -13.55 -3.36
CA LEU A 121 15.42 -13.58 -1.92
C LEU A 121 15.83 -14.99 -1.49
N ASP A 122 16.95 -15.10 -0.80
CA ASP A 122 17.49 -16.36 -0.27
C ASP A 122 17.82 -16.18 1.21
N GLY A 123 16.97 -16.75 2.07
CA GLY A 123 16.97 -16.43 3.50
C GLY A 123 16.75 -14.94 3.73
N THR A 124 17.70 -14.28 4.38
CA THR A 124 17.70 -12.84 4.62
C THR A 124 18.33 -12.01 3.50
N LYS A 125 18.96 -12.66 2.50
CA LYS A 125 19.70 -11.97 1.43
C LYS A 125 18.83 -11.77 0.20
N LEU A 126 18.53 -10.52 -0.12
CA LEU A 126 17.97 -10.16 -1.41
C LEU A 126 19.11 -9.82 -2.37
N ARG A 127 19.09 -10.44 -3.55
CA ARG A 127 20.05 -10.24 -4.64
C ARG A 127 19.32 -9.82 -5.90
N GLY A 128 19.84 -8.87 -6.64
CA GLY A 128 19.28 -8.38 -7.89
C GLY A 128 20.34 -8.23 -8.96
N GLN A 129 20.14 -8.85 -10.12
CA GLN A 129 21.06 -8.71 -11.24
C GLN A 129 20.96 -7.31 -11.85
N VAL A 130 22.10 -6.66 -12.03
CA VAL A 130 22.20 -5.35 -12.65
C VAL A 130 23.27 -5.34 -13.74
N THR A 131 23.08 -4.46 -14.71
CA THR A 131 24.07 -4.17 -15.75
C THR A 131 24.34 -2.68 -15.72
N TYR A 132 25.61 -2.29 -15.80
CA TYR A 132 25.99 -0.89 -15.91
C TYR A 132 27.06 -0.69 -16.96
N THR A 133 27.08 0.51 -17.55
CA THR A 133 28.16 0.92 -18.45
C THR A 133 29.00 1.98 -17.78
N VAL A 134 30.31 1.90 -17.98
CA VAL A 134 31.27 2.88 -17.47
C VAL A 134 32.10 3.44 -18.62
N GLN A 135 32.25 4.76 -18.66
CA GLN A 135 33.10 5.46 -19.63
C GLN A 135 33.57 6.80 -19.05
N ARG A 136 34.63 7.38 -19.61
CA ARG A 136 34.99 8.78 -19.35
C ARG A 136 34.49 9.64 -20.51
N THR A 137 34.02 10.85 -20.22
CA THR A 137 33.64 11.82 -21.26
C THR A 137 34.88 12.30 -22.02
N GLU A 138 34.75 12.49 -23.33
CA GLU A 138 35.86 12.97 -24.17
C GLU A 138 36.29 14.40 -23.80
N ASP A 139 35.33 15.28 -23.49
CA ASP A 139 35.59 16.70 -23.27
C ASP A 139 36.15 17.02 -21.88
N SER A 140 35.69 16.30 -20.84
CA SER A 140 36.00 16.63 -19.44
C SER A 140 36.73 15.52 -18.67
N GLY A 141 36.88 14.33 -19.27
CA GLY A 141 37.44 13.16 -18.58
C GLY A 141 36.59 12.66 -17.40
N ALA A 142 35.38 13.18 -17.24
CA ALA A 142 34.47 12.88 -16.14
C ALA A 142 34.02 11.42 -16.24
N LEU A 143 34.03 10.72 -15.10
CA LEU A 143 33.53 9.35 -15.02
C LEU A 143 32.00 9.37 -15.18
N GLN A 144 31.50 8.65 -16.17
CA GLN A 144 30.07 8.48 -16.43
C GLN A 144 29.68 7.02 -16.25
N VAL A 145 28.66 6.79 -15.43
CA VAL A 145 28.06 5.48 -15.21
C VAL A 145 26.58 5.51 -15.55
N ALA A 146 26.11 4.48 -16.24
CA ALA A 146 24.70 4.26 -16.53
C ALA A 146 24.26 2.91 -15.96
N LEU A 147 23.31 2.89 -15.02
CA LEU A 147 22.84 1.69 -14.32
C LEU A 147 21.47 1.24 -14.83
N ASN A 148 21.33 -0.07 -15.06
CA ASN A 148 20.11 -0.72 -15.53
C ASN A 148 19.83 -2.01 -14.72
N GLY A 149 18.58 -2.49 -14.77
CA GLY A 149 18.18 -3.76 -14.16
C GLY A 149 17.88 -3.72 -12.66
N PHE A 150 18.03 -2.57 -12.00
CA PHE A 150 17.84 -2.45 -10.55
C PHE A 150 16.37 -2.39 -10.09
N MET A 151 15.42 -2.21 -11.01
CA MET A 151 13.99 -2.04 -10.67
C MET A 151 13.35 -3.26 -9.97
N PRO A 152 13.60 -4.52 -10.39
CA PRO A 152 13.08 -5.69 -9.68
C PRO A 152 13.63 -5.81 -8.26
N PHE A 153 14.92 -5.51 -8.06
CA PHE A 153 15.53 -5.46 -6.73
C PHE A 153 14.87 -4.42 -5.84
N MET A 154 14.69 -3.20 -6.37
CA MET A 154 14.02 -2.11 -5.65
C MET A 154 12.56 -2.46 -5.34
N GLY A 155 11.81 -3.03 -6.29
CA GLY A 155 10.42 -3.45 -6.08
C GLY A 155 10.28 -4.51 -5.00
N TYR A 156 11.12 -5.56 -5.06
CA TYR A 156 11.10 -6.62 -4.04
C TYR A 156 11.45 -6.05 -2.65
N PHE A 157 12.44 -5.17 -2.58
CA PHE A 157 12.76 -4.48 -1.33
C PHE A 157 11.56 -3.73 -0.75
N HIS A 158 10.85 -2.97 -1.59
CA HIS A 158 9.68 -2.21 -1.15
C HIS A 158 8.56 -3.12 -0.62
N ASP A 159 8.26 -4.22 -1.30
CA ASP A 159 7.19 -5.12 -0.87
C ASP A 159 7.52 -5.80 0.46
N ILE A 160 8.77 -6.23 0.66
CA ILE A 160 9.25 -6.74 1.96
C ILE A 160 9.10 -5.67 3.05
N ALA A 161 9.47 -4.43 2.75
CA ALA A 161 9.40 -3.35 3.74
C ALA A 161 7.96 -3.02 4.15
N MET A 162 7.02 -3.03 3.19
CA MET A 162 5.60 -2.81 3.43
C MET A 162 5.00 -3.93 4.30
N ASP A 163 5.27 -5.18 3.94
CA ASP A 163 4.78 -6.37 4.66
C ASP A 163 5.35 -6.45 6.08
N ARG A 164 6.65 -6.15 6.27
CA ARG A 164 7.26 -6.07 7.61
C ARG A 164 6.54 -5.05 8.50
N TYR A 165 6.26 -3.86 7.97
CA TYR A 165 5.58 -2.81 8.74
C TYR A 165 4.14 -3.20 9.10
N ASP A 166 3.40 -3.79 8.16
CA ASP A 166 2.03 -4.25 8.41
C ASP A 166 1.99 -5.35 9.48
N ARG A 167 2.98 -6.27 9.49
CA ARG A 167 3.14 -7.24 10.59
C ARG A 167 3.44 -6.57 11.92
N MET A 168 4.32 -5.58 11.94
CA MET A 168 4.63 -4.83 13.16
C MET A 168 3.38 -4.14 13.72
N LEU A 169 2.55 -3.51 12.88
CA LEU A 169 1.28 -2.91 13.29
C LEU A 169 0.32 -3.96 13.87
N ARG A 170 0.14 -5.10 13.19
CA ARG A 170 -0.70 -6.21 13.67
C ARG A 170 -0.23 -6.71 15.03
N ALA A 171 1.09 -6.87 15.21
CA ALA A 171 1.69 -7.30 16.47
C ALA A 171 1.44 -6.28 17.59
N GLN A 172 1.57 -4.98 17.33
CA GLN A 172 1.27 -3.93 18.31
C GLN A 172 -0.21 -3.92 18.73
N VAL A 173 -1.14 -4.08 17.78
CA VAL A 173 -2.57 -4.17 18.08
C VAL A 173 -2.88 -5.40 18.91
N ALA A 174 -2.29 -6.55 18.58
CA ALA A 174 -2.45 -7.78 19.35
C ALA A 174 -1.89 -7.63 20.78
N ALA A 175 -0.69 -7.05 20.92
CA ALA A 175 -0.08 -6.79 22.23
C ALA A 175 -0.94 -5.84 23.09
N LYS A 176 -1.48 -4.78 22.49
CA LYS A 176 -2.40 -3.86 23.19
C LYS A 176 -3.67 -4.56 23.68
N LYS A 177 -4.28 -5.41 22.85
CA LYS A 177 -5.46 -6.20 23.26
C LYS A 177 -5.17 -7.13 24.44
N VAL A 178 -3.98 -7.75 24.46
CA VAL A 178 -3.55 -8.59 25.59
C VAL A 178 -3.34 -7.76 26.86
N ALA A 179 -2.72 -6.58 26.74
CA ALA A 179 -2.53 -5.66 27.87
C ALA A 179 -3.86 -5.14 28.43
N ASP A 180 -4.81 -4.77 27.56
CA ASP A 180 -6.14 -4.30 27.96
C ASP A 180 -6.97 -5.42 28.62
N ALA A 181 -6.78 -6.69 28.20
CA ALA A 181 -7.42 -7.85 28.81
C ALA A 181 -6.79 -8.27 30.17
N GLN A 182 -5.59 -7.78 30.49
CA GLN A 182 -4.88 -8.06 31.74
C GLN A 182 -4.94 -6.91 32.74
N ALA A 183 -5.64 -5.81 32.42
CA ALA A 183 -5.93 -4.76 33.39
C ALA A 183 -6.79 -5.35 34.53
N PRO A 184 -6.35 -5.26 35.80
CA PRO A 184 -7.06 -5.88 36.90
C PRO A 184 -8.41 -5.20 37.09
N VAL A 185 -9.48 -5.99 37.05
CA VAL A 185 -10.80 -5.59 37.56
C VAL A 185 -10.63 -5.37 39.05
N ALA A 186 -10.54 -4.11 39.47
CA ALA A 186 -10.57 -3.75 40.88
C ALA A 186 -11.90 -4.27 41.48
N PRO A 187 -11.87 -5.04 42.58
CA PRO A 187 -13.10 -5.48 43.23
C PRO A 187 -13.80 -4.25 43.83
N SER A 188 -15.01 -3.97 43.35
CA SER A 188 -15.92 -3.04 44.01
C SER A 188 -16.30 -3.61 45.37
N ALA A 189 -15.74 -3.06 46.43
CA ALA A 189 -16.23 -3.22 47.79
C ALA A 189 -17.14 -2.04 48.11
N SER A 190 -18.44 -2.33 48.26
CA SER A 190 -19.38 -1.45 48.95
C SER A 190 -19.99 -2.20 50.15
N HIS A 191 -20.38 -1.42 51.17
CA HIS A 191 -20.92 -1.75 52.49
C HIS A 191 -19.86 -2.00 53.60
N ALA A 192 -19.90 -1.37 54.77
CA ALA A 192 -20.89 -0.48 55.41
C ALA A 192 -20.29 0.26 56.63
N GLU A 193 -21.14 1.13 57.22
CA GLU A 193 -21.14 1.78 58.56
C GLU A 193 -20.98 3.32 58.51
N MET A 194 -22.08 4.10 58.58
CA MET A 194 -22.86 4.56 59.78
C MET A 194 -21.98 5.38 60.75
N GLU A 195 -22.34 6.53 61.31
CA GLU A 195 -23.52 7.41 61.33
C GLU A 195 -23.09 8.68 62.12
N ALA A 196 -23.83 9.80 62.01
CA ALA A 196 -24.13 10.80 63.07
C ALA A 196 -24.18 12.28 62.59
N GLU A 197 -25.43 12.75 62.44
CA GLU A 197 -26.07 13.87 63.16
C GLU A 197 -25.54 15.34 63.07
N SER A 198 -26.34 16.14 62.35
CA SER A 198 -26.85 17.51 62.58
C SER A 198 -25.96 18.71 63.00
N GLU A 199 -26.11 19.77 62.18
CA GLU A 199 -25.78 21.19 62.41
C GLU A 199 -26.55 21.80 63.62
N VAL A 200 -26.24 22.93 64.27
CA VAL A 200 -25.77 24.28 63.84
C VAL A 200 -25.14 25.04 65.05
N VAL A 201 -24.19 25.94 64.73
CA VAL A 201 -23.36 26.87 65.55
C VAL A 201 -24.16 28.10 66.09
N PRO A 202 -23.58 29.04 66.90
CA PRO A 202 -23.04 30.26 66.25
C PRO A 202 -21.80 30.94 66.89
N SER A 203 -20.97 31.48 65.98
CA SER A 203 -20.21 32.75 65.96
C SER A 203 -19.02 33.06 66.91
N ALA A 204 -17.94 33.54 66.27
CA ALA A 204 -16.59 33.87 66.78
C ALA A 204 -16.46 35.32 67.33
N PRO A 205 -15.28 35.74 67.89
CA PRO A 205 -14.13 36.11 67.03
C PRO A 205 -12.71 35.70 67.49
N ALA A 206 -11.81 35.59 66.49
CA ALA A 206 -10.33 35.49 66.50
C ALA A 206 -9.66 34.14 66.85
N PRO A 207 -8.45 33.85 66.32
CA PRO A 207 -8.00 33.84 64.92
C PRO A 207 -7.70 32.40 64.45
N ALA A 208 -8.12 31.99 63.25
CA ALA A 208 -7.48 30.92 62.47
C ALA A 208 -8.15 30.77 61.10
N THR A 209 -7.32 30.77 60.06
CA THR A 209 -7.47 30.08 58.76
C THR A 209 -8.85 29.54 58.37
N THR A 210 -9.47 30.14 57.33
CA THR A 210 -9.86 29.47 56.07
C THR A 210 -10.65 30.43 55.16
N PRO A 211 -10.50 30.33 53.82
CA PRO A 211 -11.33 31.01 52.83
C PRO A 211 -12.51 30.16 52.35
N THR A 212 -13.58 30.87 51.96
CA THR A 212 -14.89 30.44 51.46
C THR A 212 -14.82 29.74 50.07
N PRO A 213 -15.75 28.81 49.75
CA PRO A 213 -15.64 27.87 48.64
C PRO A 213 -16.21 28.37 47.31
N ALA A 214 -15.60 27.90 46.23
CA ALA A 214 -16.00 28.14 44.85
C ALA A 214 -17.30 27.42 44.46
N ALA A 215 -17.99 28.03 43.50
CA ALA A 215 -19.17 27.53 42.82
C ALA A 215 -19.01 26.08 42.34
N HIS A 216 -20.02 25.26 42.63
CA HIS A 216 -20.15 23.92 42.08
C HIS A 216 -20.44 24.01 40.58
N GLN A 217 -19.39 23.92 39.77
CA GLN A 217 -19.52 23.52 38.37
C GLN A 217 -19.80 22.02 38.31
N GLN A 218 -20.99 21.69 37.81
CA GLN A 218 -21.38 20.34 37.48
C GLN A 218 -20.51 19.88 36.29
N ILE A 219 -19.41 19.19 36.58
CA ILE A 219 -18.60 18.51 35.56
C ILE A 219 -19.41 17.31 35.07
N GLN A 220 -20.14 17.48 33.96
CA GLN A 220 -20.60 16.34 33.19
C GLN A 220 -19.37 15.58 32.71
N ALA A 221 -19.17 14.39 33.24
CA ALA A 221 -18.21 13.43 32.71
C ALA A 221 -18.61 13.12 31.27
N ALA A 222 -17.85 13.66 30.32
CA ALA A 222 -17.96 13.28 28.92
C ALA A 222 -17.67 11.77 28.84
N LEU A 223 -18.68 10.99 28.46
CA LEU A 223 -18.51 9.59 28.07
C LEU A 223 -17.36 9.51 27.05
N PRO A 224 -16.42 8.56 27.20
CA PRO A 224 -15.44 8.32 26.15
C PRO A 224 -16.21 7.91 24.89
N ALA A 225 -16.13 8.75 23.87
CA ALA A 225 -16.59 8.38 22.54
C ALA A 225 -15.88 7.08 22.14
N PRO A 226 -16.61 6.10 21.58
CA PRO A 226 -15.99 4.85 21.15
C PRO A 226 -14.90 5.18 20.12
N SER A 227 -13.67 4.79 20.46
CA SER A 227 -12.51 4.81 19.56
C SER A 227 -12.88 4.05 18.29
N GLN A 228 -13.16 4.79 17.22
CA GLN A 228 -13.43 4.20 15.92
C GLN A 228 -12.15 3.52 15.44
N THR A 229 -12.15 2.19 15.46
CA THR A 229 -11.30 1.38 14.60
C THR A 229 -11.36 2.00 13.21
N ALA A 230 -10.23 2.45 12.67
CA ALA A 230 -10.15 3.06 11.34
C ALA A 230 -10.54 2.03 10.29
N THR A 231 -11.85 1.86 10.15
CA THR A 231 -12.53 1.04 9.17
C THR A 231 -12.41 1.85 7.90
N VAL A 232 -11.86 1.27 6.84
CA VAL A 232 -11.69 2.06 5.61
C VAL A 232 -13.07 2.62 5.23
N PRO A 233 -13.16 3.93 4.98
CA PRO A 233 -14.42 4.55 4.66
C PRO A 233 -15.12 3.82 3.50
N THR A 234 -16.32 3.30 3.76
CA THR A 234 -17.18 2.67 2.76
C THR A 234 -18.52 3.43 2.70
N LEU A 235 -19.27 3.20 1.63
CA LEU A 235 -20.64 3.69 1.51
C LEU A 235 -21.67 2.63 1.94
N CYS A 236 -21.24 1.57 2.64
CA CYS A 236 -22.14 0.52 3.11
C CYS A 236 -22.83 0.95 4.41
N SER A 237 -24.09 0.55 4.58
CA SER A 237 -24.81 0.75 5.84
C SER A 237 -24.26 -0.22 6.91
N ALA A 238 -24.65 -0.01 8.18
CA ALA A 238 -24.21 -0.86 9.28
C ALA A 238 -24.65 -2.34 9.16
N GLU A 239 -25.70 -2.61 8.39
CA GLU A 239 -26.26 -3.95 8.16
C GLU A 239 -25.64 -4.66 6.94
N GLU A 240 -24.82 -3.92 6.18
CA GLU A 240 -24.19 -4.39 4.96
C GLU A 240 -22.71 -4.68 5.19
N THR A 241 -22.25 -5.77 4.58
CA THR A 241 -20.85 -6.10 4.47
C THR A 241 -20.26 -5.52 3.17
N PRO A 242 -19.17 -4.74 3.23
CA PRO A 242 -18.49 -4.29 2.02
C PRO A 242 -17.83 -5.48 1.29
N VAL A 243 -18.17 -5.66 0.01
CA VAL A 243 -17.53 -6.60 -0.92
C VAL A 243 -16.42 -5.92 -1.72
N PHE A 244 -16.55 -4.60 -1.91
CA PHE A 244 -15.56 -3.74 -2.53
C PHE A 244 -15.71 -2.33 -1.96
N ALA A 245 -14.62 -1.65 -1.64
CA ALA A 245 -14.65 -0.23 -1.33
C ALA A 245 -13.35 0.45 -1.73
N CYS A 246 -13.45 1.50 -2.54
CA CYS A 246 -12.27 2.25 -2.95
C CYS A 246 -12.54 3.74 -3.16
N SER A 247 -11.53 4.56 -2.84
CA SER A 247 -11.45 5.94 -3.30
C SER A 247 -10.93 5.98 -4.74
N THR A 248 -11.44 6.87 -5.57
CA THR A 248 -10.94 7.19 -6.93
C THR A 248 -10.24 8.56 -6.96
N GLY A 249 -9.96 9.12 -5.78
CA GLY A 249 -9.39 10.44 -5.54
C GLY A 249 -10.41 11.57 -5.43
N LYS A 250 -11.52 11.49 -6.17
CA LYS A 250 -12.62 12.48 -6.06
C LYS A 250 -13.92 11.86 -5.56
N LYS A 251 -14.07 10.55 -5.73
CA LYS A 251 -15.27 9.80 -5.39
C LYS A 251 -14.92 8.51 -4.70
N ARG A 252 -15.79 8.06 -3.81
CA ARG A 252 -15.77 6.74 -3.20
C ARG A 252 -16.77 5.85 -3.91
N ALA A 253 -16.33 4.68 -4.34
CA ALA A 253 -17.17 3.61 -4.87
C ALA A 253 -17.22 2.46 -3.85
N SER A 254 -18.39 1.89 -3.63
CA SER A 254 -18.54 0.70 -2.78
C SER A 254 -19.55 -0.27 -3.37
N LEU A 255 -19.23 -1.55 -3.28
CA LEU A 255 -20.17 -2.65 -3.51
C LEU A 255 -20.47 -3.26 -2.14
N CYS A 256 -21.73 -3.18 -1.73
CA CYS A 256 -22.22 -3.55 -0.42
C CYS A 256 -23.15 -4.75 -0.56
N MET A 257 -23.04 -5.69 0.37
CA MET A 257 -23.86 -6.88 0.42
C MET A 257 -24.64 -6.91 1.71
N THR A 258 -25.96 -7.03 1.63
CA THR A 258 -26.81 -7.11 2.82
C THR A 258 -26.58 -8.44 3.52
N SER A 259 -26.30 -8.42 4.83
CA SER A 259 -26.02 -9.64 5.59
C SER A 259 -27.24 -10.58 5.60
N GLY A 260 -27.04 -11.87 5.29
CA GLY A 260 -28.11 -12.87 5.28
C GLY A 260 -29.05 -12.85 4.06
N SER A 261 -28.83 -11.95 3.11
CA SER A 261 -29.51 -11.96 1.81
C SER A 261 -28.48 -11.84 0.69
N ASN A 262 -28.69 -12.52 -0.43
CA ASN A 262 -27.73 -12.45 -1.55
C ASN A 262 -27.80 -11.12 -2.32
N GLN A 263 -28.22 -10.02 -1.68
CA GLN A 263 -28.49 -8.74 -2.32
C GLN A 263 -27.23 -7.88 -2.40
N LEU A 264 -27.02 -7.24 -3.56
CA LEU A 264 -25.96 -6.26 -3.78
C LEU A 264 -26.51 -4.85 -3.94
N ALA A 265 -25.75 -3.88 -3.44
CA ALA A 265 -25.92 -2.47 -3.70
C ALA A 265 -24.57 -1.85 -4.11
N TYR A 266 -24.54 -1.22 -5.28
CA TYR A 266 -23.44 -0.36 -5.69
C TYR A 266 -23.73 1.08 -5.29
N ARG A 267 -22.77 1.76 -4.67
CA ARG A 267 -22.86 3.17 -4.31
C ARG A 267 -21.64 3.95 -4.80
N LEU A 268 -21.88 5.17 -5.27
CA LEU A 268 -20.85 6.14 -5.65
C LEU A 268 -21.19 7.48 -4.98
N ALA A 269 -20.22 8.09 -4.31
CA ALA A 269 -20.37 9.37 -3.63
C ALA A 269 -19.10 10.22 -3.79
N PRO A 270 -19.16 11.55 -3.68
CA PRO A 270 -17.99 12.35 -3.32
C PRO A 270 -17.38 11.84 -2.00
N LEU A 271 -16.08 12.08 -1.76
CA LEU A 271 -15.38 11.53 -0.59
C LEU A 271 -16.05 11.82 0.76
N ASP A 272 -16.62 13.01 0.90
CA ASP A 272 -17.31 13.49 2.12
C ASP A 272 -18.78 13.83 1.84
N GLY A 273 -19.36 13.25 0.79
CA GLY A 273 -20.72 13.55 0.34
C GLY A 273 -21.68 12.38 0.47
N ALA A 274 -22.98 12.68 0.35
CA ALA A 274 -24.00 11.66 0.20
C ALA A 274 -23.83 10.90 -1.14
N PRO A 275 -24.28 9.63 -1.23
CA PRO A 275 -24.28 8.90 -2.49
C PRO A 275 -24.99 9.67 -3.61
N GLU A 276 -24.25 10.02 -4.64
CA GLU A 276 -24.80 10.57 -5.90
C GLU A 276 -25.40 9.46 -6.77
N MET A 277 -25.01 8.20 -6.53
CA MET A 277 -25.57 7.04 -7.19
C MET A 277 -25.71 5.88 -6.23
N VAL A 278 -26.90 5.28 -6.23
CA VAL A 278 -27.22 4.01 -5.58
C VAL A 278 -27.85 3.10 -6.63
N TYR A 279 -27.39 1.86 -6.72
CA TYR A 279 -27.90 0.88 -7.67
C TYR A 279 -28.00 -0.51 -7.03
N PRO A 280 -29.10 -1.26 -7.24
CA PRO A 280 -30.34 -0.81 -7.86
C PRO A 280 -31.03 0.24 -6.97
N ALA A 281 -31.76 1.17 -7.57
CA ALA A 281 -32.51 2.18 -6.81
C ALA A 281 -33.67 1.57 -6.01
N ASN A 282 -34.10 0.36 -6.37
CA ASN A 282 -35.12 -0.41 -5.67
C ASN A 282 -34.50 -1.73 -5.17
N ALA A 283 -34.55 -1.97 -3.86
CA ALA A 283 -33.99 -3.15 -3.20
C ALA A 283 -34.69 -4.48 -3.57
N ALA A 284 -35.86 -4.43 -4.24
CA ALA A 284 -36.62 -5.61 -4.61
C ALA A 284 -36.05 -6.41 -5.81
N VAL A 285 -35.06 -5.89 -6.54
CA VAL A 285 -34.53 -6.51 -7.79
C VAL A 285 -33.00 -6.65 -7.74
N THR A 286 -32.48 -7.28 -6.70
CA THR A 286 -31.09 -7.09 -6.28
C THR A 286 -30.08 -8.07 -6.86
N ASN A 287 -30.47 -9.29 -7.26
CA ASN A 287 -29.51 -10.27 -7.80
C ASN A 287 -29.49 -10.30 -9.33
N ALA A 288 -30.65 -10.15 -9.97
CA ALA A 288 -30.76 -10.11 -11.43
C ALA A 288 -30.17 -8.83 -12.05
N ALA A 289 -30.03 -7.77 -11.25
CA ALA A 289 -29.50 -6.49 -11.69
C ALA A 289 -27.97 -6.51 -11.90
N PHE A 290 -27.27 -7.45 -11.26
CA PHE A 290 -25.83 -7.60 -11.39
C PHE A 290 -25.47 -8.85 -12.16
N LYS A 291 -24.38 -8.73 -12.91
CA LYS A 291 -23.74 -9.83 -13.63
C LYS A 291 -22.30 -9.95 -13.15
N GLN A 292 -21.75 -11.15 -13.19
CA GLN A 292 -20.34 -11.39 -12.91
C GLN A 292 -19.63 -11.82 -14.18
N GLY A 293 -18.34 -11.55 -14.27
CA GLY A 293 -17.52 -12.03 -15.38
C GLY A 293 -16.04 -12.05 -15.03
N ILE A 294 -15.26 -12.61 -15.94
CA ILE A 294 -13.80 -12.63 -15.84
C ILE A 294 -13.25 -11.99 -17.11
N HIS A 295 -12.42 -10.98 -16.94
CA HIS A 295 -11.59 -10.43 -18.00
C HIS A 295 -10.25 -11.17 -18.02
N THR A 296 -9.87 -11.73 -19.15
CA THR A 296 -8.52 -12.29 -19.34
C THR A 296 -7.67 -11.27 -20.09
N GLY A 297 -6.69 -10.70 -19.41
CA GLY A 297 -5.75 -9.75 -19.98
C GLY A 297 -4.78 -10.40 -20.97
N ALA A 298 -4.07 -9.59 -21.76
CA ALA A 298 -3.12 -10.06 -22.77
C ALA A 298 -1.95 -10.90 -22.21
N ASN A 299 -1.67 -10.78 -20.91
CA ASN A 299 -0.67 -11.55 -20.16
C ASN A 299 -1.22 -12.87 -19.58
N GLY A 300 -2.46 -13.24 -19.91
CA GLY A 300 -3.14 -14.42 -19.36
C GLY A 300 -3.68 -14.23 -17.93
N GLN A 301 -3.56 -13.04 -17.35
CA GLN A 301 -4.08 -12.76 -16.02
C GLN A 301 -5.60 -12.61 -16.06
N SER A 302 -6.30 -13.36 -15.21
CA SER A 302 -7.74 -13.24 -15.01
C SER A 302 -8.06 -12.14 -14.00
N LEU A 303 -9.05 -11.31 -14.32
CA LEU A 303 -9.54 -10.21 -13.51
C LEU A 303 -11.06 -10.34 -13.38
N PRO A 304 -11.57 -10.69 -12.19
CA PRO A 304 -12.98 -10.78 -11.94
C PRO A 304 -13.59 -9.37 -11.95
N PHE A 305 -14.84 -9.30 -12.40
CA PHE A 305 -15.63 -8.08 -12.32
C PHE A 305 -17.09 -8.38 -12.02
N VAL A 306 -17.75 -7.42 -11.41
CA VAL A 306 -19.21 -7.33 -11.28
C VAL A 306 -19.69 -6.16 -12.11
N SER A 307 -20.69 -6.38 -12.95
CA SER A 307 -21.26 -5.35 -13.81
C SER A 307 -22.74 -5.19 -13.62
N PHE A 308 -23.24 -4.02 -14.00
CA PHE A 308 -24.66 -3.74 -14.07
C PHE A 308 -24.94 -2.67 -15.12
N ASP A 309 -26.19 -2.66 -15.61
CA ASP A 309 -26.66 -1.71 -16.60
C ASP A 309 -27.60 -0.69 -15.94
N LYS A 310 -27.33 0.60 -16.16
CA LYS A 310 -28.17 1.73 -15.72
C LYS A 310 -28.48 2.62 -16.91
N GLY A 311 -29.61 2.34 -17.57
CA GLY A 311 -29.94 2.96 -18.85
C GLY A 311 -28.92 2.57 -19.92
N ASN A 312 -28.36 3.56 -20.62
CA ASN A 312 -27.35 3.36 -21.66
C ASN A 312 -25.92 3.17 -21.14
N TYR A 313 -25.75 3.12 -19.82
CA TYR A 313 -24.46 2.98 -19.16
C TYR A 313 -24.29 1.56 -18.61
N ARG A 314 -23.11 1.00 -18.84
CA ARG A 314 -22.64 -0.21 -18.15
C ARG A 314 -21.54 0.21 -17.18
N TYR A 315 -21.70 -0.19 -15.93
CA TYR A 315 -20.67 -0.04 -14.90
C TYR A 315 -20.08 -1.42 -14.65
N ALA A 316 -18.76 -1.50 -14.58
CA ALA A 316 -18.07 -2.73 -14.23
C ALA A 316 -17.05 -2.45 -13.13
N VAL A 317 -17.33 -2.95 -11.94
CA VAL A 317 -16.44 -2.95 -10.79
C VAL A 317 -15.49 -4.13 -10.94
N TYR A 318 -14.20 -3.87 -11.06
CA TYR A 318 -13.19 -4.89 -11.25
C TYR A 318 -12.11 -4.78 -10.17
N GLY A 319 -11.48 -5.91 -9.82
CA GLY A 319 -10.42 -5.90 -8.83
C GLY A 319 -9.78 -7.26 -8.59
N THR A 320 -8.45 -7.33 -8.65
CA THR A 320 -7.67 -8.48 -8.10
C THR A 320 -6.64 -8.08 -7.07
N ASN A 321 -6.06 -6.88 -7.17
CA ASN A 321 -4.98 -6.44 -6.32
C ASN A 321 -4.96 -4.90 -6.21
N ALA A 322 -4.03 -4.36 -5.43
CA ALA A 322 -3.86 -2.92 -5.18
C ALA A 322 -3.69 -2.05 -6.44
N THR A 323 -3.24 -2.62 -7.56
CA THR A 323 -2.90 -1.89 -8.79
C THR A 323 -3.89 -2.11 -9.93
N MET A 324 -4.70 -3.17 -9.86
CA MET A 324 -5.65 -3.58 -10.90
C MET A 324 -7.06 -3.64 -10.32
N GLN A 325 -7.58 -2.48 -9.91
CA GLN A 325 -8.94 -2.35 -9.40
C GLN A 325 -9.50 -0.97 -9.71
N GLY A 326 -10.82 -0.93 -9.93
CA GLY A 326 -11.48 0.29 -10.35
C GLY A 326 -12.91 0.07 -10.80
N VAL A 327 -13.48 1.14 -11.33
CA VAL A 327 -14.79 1.13 -11.97
C VAL A 327 -14.65 1.58 -13.41
N LEU A 328 -14.90 0.66 -14.34
CA LEU A 328 -15.02 0.97 -15.75
C LEU A 328 -16.45 1.46 -16.03
N VAL A 329 -16.57 2.53 -16.81
CA VAL A 329 -17.87 3.04 -17.26
C VAL A 329 -17.90 3.05 -18.78
N GLU A 330 -18.88 2.35 -19.34
CA GLU A 330 -19.17 2.32 -20.77
C GLU A 330 -20.51 3.00 -21.03
N LYS A 331 -20.64 3.69 -22.16
CA LYS A 331 -21.89 4.24 -22.68
C LYS A 331 -22.09 3.74 -24.09
N ASN A 332 -23.22 3.07 -24.35
CA ASN A 332 -23.50 2.43 -25.64
C ASN A 332 -22.35 1.51 -26.12
N GLY A 333 -21.76 0.74 -25.20
CA GLY A 333 -20.64 -0.18 -25.49
C GLY A 333 -19.28 0.48 -25.71
N LYS A 334 -19.18 1.82 -25.63
CA LYS A 334 -17.90 2.54 -25.70
C LYS A 334 -17.44 2.94 -24.31
N ARG A 335 -16.18 2.67 -23.97
CA ARG A 335 -15.55 3.17 -22.74
C ARG A 335 -15.55 4.70 -22.71
N ILE A 336 -16.12 5.27 -21.64
CA ILE A 336 -16.15 6.73 -21.41
C ILE A 336 -15.39 7.15 -20.16
N ALA A 337 -15.16 6.25 -19.21
CA ALA A 337 -14.33 6.51 -18.04
C ALA A 337 -13.70 5.22 -17.52
N ASN A 338 -12.52 5.36 -16.92
CA ASN A 338 -11.92 4.33 -16.10
C ASN A 338 -11.50 4.95 -14.76
N LEU A 339 -12.25 4.65 -13.70
CA LEU A 339 -12.04 5.20 -12.38
C LEU A 339 -11.14 4.26 -11.58
N ASN A 340 -9.83 4.42 -11.75
CA ASN A 340 -8.84 3.65 -11.00
C ASN A 340 -8.88 4.02 -9.52
N CYS A 341 -8.76 3.02 -8.66
CA CYS A 341 -8.78 3.26 -7.22
C CYS A 341 -7.43 3.78 -6.69
N GLN A 342 -7.48 4.72 -5.74
CA GLN A 342 -6.37 5.33 -5.00
C GLN A 342 -6.18 4.68 -3.60
N ALA A 343 -5.18 5.15 -2.85
CA ALA A 343 -4.52 4.42 -1.75
C ALA A 343 -5.36 4.12 -0.47
N ASP A 344 -6.52 4.74 -0.24
CA ASP A 344 -7.40 4.42 0.90
C ASP A 344 -8.30 3.20 0.58
N ARG A 345 -8.16 2.04 1.27
CA ARG A 345 -8.76 0.75 0.80
C ARG A 345 -9.32 -0.24 1.83
N LEU A 346 -10.54 -0.73 1.56
CA LEU A 346 -11.08 -2.01 2.04
C LEU A 346 -11.30 -2.92 0.82
N SER A 347 -10.51 -3.98 0.78
CA SER A 347 -10.69 -5.25 0.07
C SER A 347 -10.55 -5.30 -1.45
N GLU A 348 -9.85 -6.36 -1.86
CA GLU A 348 -10.00 -7.03 -3.15
C GLU A 348 -11.48 -7.37 -3.39
N LEU A 349 -11.89 -7.47 -4.65
CA LEU A 349 -13.23 -7.94 -4.98
C LEU A 349 -13.35 -9.39 -4.48
N ASP A 350 -14.13 -9.62 -3.42
CA ASP A 350 -14.26 -10.94 -2.78
C ASP A 350 -15.01 -11.93 -3.71
N THR A 351 -14.25 -12.57 -4.58
CA THR A 351 -14.76 -13.49 -5.61
C THR A 351 -15.46 -14.71 -5.02
N ALA A 352 -15.00 -15.19 -3.86
CA ALA A 352 -15.61 -16.31 -3.16
C ALA A 352 -17.01 -15.94 -2.67
N LYS A 353 -17.20 -14.70 -2.17
CA LYS A 353 -18.54 -14.19 -1.86
C LYS A 353 -19.39 -14.05 -3.11
N LEU A 354 -18.88 -13.41 -4.17
CA LEU A 354 -19.64 -13.19 -5.41
C LEU A 354 -20.12 -14.49 -6.08
N GLN A 355 -19.27 -15.53 -6.10
CA GLN A 355 -19.64 -16.83 -6.65
C GLN A 355 -20.82 -17.48 -5.90
N ARG A 356 -20.88 -17.33 -4.57
CA ARG A 356 -21.98 -17.86 -3.74
C ARG A 356 -23.32 -17.15 -3.99
N MET A 357 -23.31 -15.96 -4.60
CA MET A 357 -24.52 -15.16 -4.86
C MET A 357 -25.28 -15.60 -6.10
N GLY A 358 -24.69 -16.45 -6.95
CA GLY A 358 -25.35 -16.97 -8.16
C GLY A 358 -25.64 -15.90 -9.21
N LEU A 359 -24.79 -14.86 -9.32
CA LEU A 359 -24.96 -13.80 -10.32
C LEU A 359 -24.89 -14.37 -11.75
N SER A 360 -25.72 -13.82 -12.64
CA SER A 360 -25.70 -14.17 -14.06
C SER A 360 -24.36 -13.81 -14.70
N GLN A 361 -23.94 -14.53 -15.74
CA GLN A 361 -22.68 -14.24 -16.44
C GLN A 361 -22.82 -13.00 -17.34
N ASP A 362 -21.84 -12.10 -17.31
CA ASP A 362 -21.68 -11.03 -18.29
C ASP A 362 -20.77 -11.50 -19.42
N LEU A 363 -21.37 -11.80 -20.58
CA LEU A 363 -20.65 -12.27 -21.76
C LEU A 363 -19.97 -11.12 -22.53
N ARG A 364 -20.24 -9.87 -22.17
CA ARG A 364 -19.62 -8.71 -22.84
C ARG A 364 -18.18 -8.56 -22.36
N PRO A 365 -17.20 -8.43 -23.27
CA PRO A 365 -15.81 -8.25 -22.87
C PRO A 365 -15.66 -6.96 -22.04
N LEU A 366 -14.71 -7.00 -21.11
CA LEU A 366 -14.25 -5.81 -20.39
C LEU A 366 -13.01 -5.28 -21.13
N MET A 367 -13.04 -4.03 -21.60
CA MET A 367 -11.89 -3.44 -22.31
C MET A 367 -11.14 -2.47 -21.40
N LEU A 368 -10.20 -3.01 -20.64
CA LEU A 368 -9.30 -2.22 -19.81
C LEU A 368 -8.16 -1.59 -20.66
N PRO A 369 -7.58 -0.46 -20.22
CA PRO A 369 -6.52 0.25 -20.95
C PRO A 369 -5.27 -0.59 -21.24
#